data_AF-A0A942H3J1-F1
#
_entry.id   AF-A0A942H3J1-F1
#
_cell.length_a   1.000
_cell.length_b   1.000
_cell.length_c   1.000
_cell.angle_alpha   90.00
_cell.angle_beta   90.00
_cell.angle_gamma   90.00
#
_symmetry.space_group_name_H-M   'P 1'
#
loop_
_entity.id
_entity.type
_entity.pdbx_description
1 polymer ?
#
loop_
_entity_poly.entity_id
_entity_poly.type
_entity_poly.pdbx_seq_one_letter_code
_entity_poly.pdbx_strand_id
1 'polypeptide(L)'
;MMRKCTNCGNLNADESNFCRFCGTRAHTPAQQFPPSQHYPTQPVNNSVPESQVDTGNDPYGFSPPAPYSWKTDEFRTNNQARKTLNLPPQAFAERPPNPAHLANFQNGPVAANYRCINCGTTFLPRIERKISQAGWITFALLLVFFFPLFWIGLLVKEDQYVCPMCRRRVA
;
A
#
# COMPACT_ATOMS: atom_id res chain seq x y z
N MET A 1 -37.10 0.41 14.76
CA MET A 1 -37.37 1.20 13.53
C MET A 1 -36.21 0.93 12.56
N MET A 2 -36.22 1.48 11.36
CA MET A 2 -35.08 1.37 10.42
C MET A 2 -34.92 2.74 9.76
N ARG A 3 -33.68 3.16 9.52
CA ARG A 3 -33.38 4.50 9.00
C ARG A 3 -32.62 4.46 7.68
N LYS A 4 -33.00 5.33 6.75
CA LYS A 4 -32.35 5.46 5.45
C LYS A 4 -31.06 6.29 5.56
N CYS A 5 -29.99 5.82 4.92
CA CYS A 5 -28.76 6.59 4.78
C CYS A 5 -28.97 7.79 3.86
N THR A 6 -28.52 8.97 4.27
CA THR A 6 -28.62 10.21 3.47
C THR A 6 -27.69 10.21 2.25
N ASN A 7 -26.62 9.41 2.26
CA ASN A 7 -25.67 9.35 1.16
C ASN A 7 -26.07 8.33 0.08
N CYS A 8 -26.46 7.10 0.47
CA CYS A 8 -26.74 6.02 -0.48
C CYS A 8 -28.19 5.49 -0.47
N GLY A 9 -29.06 6.02 0.40
CA GLY A 9 -30.47 5.62 0.47
C GLY A 9 -30.76 4.28 1.17
N ASN A 10 -29.75 3.44 1.41
CA ASN A 10 -29.95 2.13 2.03
C ASN A 10 -30.42 2.22 3.49
N LEU A 11 -31.28 1.28 3.88
CA LEU A 11 -31.79 1.13 5.25
C LEU A 11 -30.72 0.51 6.14
N ASN A 12 -30.50 1.11 7.30
CA ASN A 12 -29.64 0.59 8.35
C ASN A 12 -30.40 0.46 9.67
N ALA A 13 -29.87 -0.34 10.59
CA ALA A 13 -30.37 -0.47 11.95
C ALA A 13 -30.28 0.87 12.72
N ASP A 14 -31.16 1.07 13.70
CA ASP A 14 -31.26 2.32 14.45
C ASP A 14 -30.07 2.59 15.38
N GLU A 15 -29.31 1.56 15.74
CA GLU A 15 -28.08 1.70 16.52
C GLU A 15 -26.81 1.89 15.68
N SER A 16 -26.89 1.79 14.35
CA SER A 16 -25.71 1.80 13.48
C SER A 16 -25.09 3.19 13.30
N ASN A 17 -23.91 3.42 13.86
CA ASN A 17 -23.22 4.72 13.75
C ASN A 17 -22.78 5.06 12.31
N PHE A 18 -22.61 4.05 11.48
CA PHE A 18 -22.11 4.14 10.10
C PHE A 18 -22.98 3.30 9.18
N CYS A 19 -23.16 3.74 7.93
CA CYS A 19 -23.88 2.98 6.93
C CYS A 19 -23.08 1.75 6.51
N ARG A 20 -23.69 0.56 6.59
CA ARG A 20 -23.04 -0.72 6.25
C ARG A 20 -22.70 -0.85 4.75
N PHE A 21 -23.35 -0.05 3.90
CA PHE A 21 -23.22 -0.14 2.44
C PHE A 21 -22.21 0.86 1.85
N CYS A 22 -22.22 2.10 2.33
CA CYS A 22 -21.37 3.18 1.82
C CYS A 22 -20.32 3.70 2.82
N GLY A 23 -20.34 3.23 4.08
CA GLY A 23 -19.37 3.62 5.11
C GLY A 23 -19.53 5.04 5.65
N THR A 24 -20.41 5.86 5.07
CA THR A 24 -20.67 7.23 5.55
C THR A 24 -21.32 7.18 6.93
N ARG A 25 -20.92 8.11 7.81
CA ARG A 25 -21.48 8.20 9.17
C ARG A 25 -22.99 8.46 9.06
N ALA A 26 -23.79 7.60 9.69
CA ALA A 26 -25.25 7.70 9.63
C ALA A 26 -25.77 8.87 10.49
N HIS A 27 -24.93 9.36 11.41
CA HIS A 27 -25.20 10.49 12.29
C HIS A 27 -24.22 11.62 12.01
N THR A 28 -24.70 12.67 11.37
CA THR A 28 -24.09 13.99 11.51
C THR A 28 -25.25 14.99 11.58
N PRO A 29 -25.60 15.54 12.76
CA PRO A 29 -25.92 16.95 12.77
C PRO A 29 -24.63 17.67 12.37
N ALA A 30 -24.71 18.60 11.42
CA ALA A 30 -23.58 19.36 10.93
C ALA A 30 -22.87 20.06 12.09
N GLN A 31 -21.77 19.49 12.60
CA GLN A 31 -20.85 20.24 13.44
C GLN A 31 -19.90 20.98 12.52
N GLN A 32 -20.11 22.29 12.47
CA GLN A 32 -19.25 23.26 11.83
C GLN A 32 -17.86 23.15 12.47
N PHE A 33 -16.87 22.70 11.69
CA PHE A 33 -15.47 22.87 12.07
C PHE A 33 -15.12 24.36 11.95
N PRO A 34 -14.46 24.98 12.94
CA PRO A 34 -13.94 26.33 12.78
C PRO A 34 -12.84 26.34 11.68
N PRO A 35 -12.68 27.46 10.94
CA PRO A 35 -11.77 27.53 9.81
C PRO A 35 -10.31 27.34 10.24
N SER A 36 -9.58 26.58 9.42
CA SER A 36 -8.16 26.25 9.56
C SER A 36 -7.25 27.49 9.51
N GLN A 37 -6.44 27.69 10.55
CA GLN A 37 -5.37 28.68 10.58
C GLN A 37 -4.23 28.26 9.63
N HIS A 38 -3.79 29.18 8.78
CA HIS A 38 -2.64 29.03 7.89
C HIS A 38 -1.34 28.98 8.71
N TYR A 39 -0.51 27.95 8.53
CA TYR A 39 0.88 27.97 8.97
C TYR A 39 1.77 28.50 7.83
N PRO A 40 2.68 29.45 8.07
CA PRO A 40 3.58 29.97 7.04
C PRO A 40 4.71 28.98 6.72
N THR A 41 4.89 28.68 5.44
CA THR A 41 6.06 27.97 4.90
C THR A 41 7.29 28.88 4.93
N GLN A 42 8.35 28.48 5.65
CA GLN A 42 9.68 29.08 5.50
C GLN A 42 10.53 28.27 4.50
N PRO A 43 11.39 28.93 3.69
CA PRO A 43 12.29 28.25 2.76
C PRO A 43 13.50 27.64 3.48
N VAL A 44 13.78 26.36 3.18
CA VAL A 44 14.97 25.63 3.66
C VAL A 44 16.22 26.16 2.91
N ASN A 45 17.11 26.84 3.63
CA ASN A 45 18.42 27.25 3.12
C ASN A 45 19.46 26.16 3.43
N ASN A 46 20.03 25.55 2.39
CA ASN A 46 21.01 24.48 2.49
C ASN A 46 22.43 25.05 2.59
N SER A 47 22.93 25.22 3.81
CA SER A 47 24.38 25.31 4.05
C SER A 47 24.68 25.07 5.53
N VAL A 48 24.92 23.81 5.91
CA VAL A 48 25.67 23.48 7.14
C VAL A 48 26.68 22.38 6.79
N PRO A 49 27.98 22.59 7.04
CA PRO A 49 29.01 21.58 6.78
C PRO A 49 29.00 20.47 7.84
N GLU A 50 29.42 19.30 7.37
CA GLU A 50 29.54 18.02 8.08
C GLU A 50 30.47 18.14 9.31
N SER A 51 29.92 18.05 10.52
CA SER A 51 30.70 17.91 11.75
C SER A 51 29.88 17.20 12.83
N GLN A 52 30.16 15.90 12.95
CA GLN A 52 30.11 15.07 14.15
C GLN A 52 28.88 15.24 15.08
N VAL A 53 27.82 14.48 14.80
CA VAL A 53 26.78 14.19 15.79
C VAL A 53 27.33 13.16 16.77
N ASP A 54 27.57 13.61 17.99
CA ASP A 54 27.94 12.83 19.17
C ASP A 54 26.91 11.72 19.43
N THR A 55 27.26 10.47 19.10
CA THR A 55 26.47 9.27 19.44
C THR A 55 26.69 8.90 20.91
N GLY A 56 26.20 9.75 21.81
CA GLY A 56 26.25 9.53 23.24
C GLY A 56 24.83 9.49 23.83
N ASN A 57 24.23 8.30 23.91
CA ASN A 57 23.01 7.92 24.67
C ASN A 57 21.71 7.57 23.92
N ASP A 58 21.77 6.91 22.76
CA ASP A 58 20.59 6.20 22.24
C ASP A 58 20.63 4.70 22.63
N PRO A 59 19.83 4.23 23.60
CA PRO A 59 19.80 2.82 24.02
C PRO A 59 19.31 1.86 22.92
N TYR A 60 18.81 2.39 21.81
CA TYR A 60 18.29 1.63 20.68
C TYR A 60 19.18 1.66 19.44
N GLY A 61 20.34 2.35 19.47
CA GLY A 61 21.36 2.30 18.41
C GLY A 61 20.79 2.43 16.99
N PHE A 62 19.68 3.18 16.85
CA PHE A 62 18.91 3.18 15.62
C PHE A 62 19.53 4.17 14.65
N SER A 63 20.41 3.67 13.78
CA SER A 63 20.86 4.42 12.61
C SER A 63 19.83 4.23 11.50
N PRO A 64 19.14 5.29 11.04
CA PRO A 64 18.23 5.17 9.91
C PRO A 64 19.02 4.71 8.67
N PRO A 65 18.46 3.82 7.83
CA PRO A 65 19.14 3.39 6.62
C PRO A 65 19.37 4.59 5.70
N ALA A 66 20.53 4.62 5.06
CA ALA A 66 20.86 5.68 4.11
C ALA A 66 19.80 5.72 2.99
N PRO A 67 19.41 6.91 2.52
CA PRO A 67 18.47 7.03 1.41
C PRO A 67 19.05 6.34 0.16
N TYR A 68 18.38 5.27 -0.26
CA TYR A 68 18.55 4.49 -1.50
C TYR A 68 19.65 4.97 -2.46
N SER A 69 20.86 4.41 -2.34
CA SER A 69 21.95 4.62 -3.31
C SER A 69 22.19 3.37 -4.15
N TRP A 70 21.16 2.88 -4.84
CA TRP A 70 21.18 1.99 -6.03
C TRP A 70 22.20 0.81 -6.11
N LYS A 71 22.83 0.40 -5.02
CA LYS A 71 23.68 -0.78 -4.92
C LYS A 71 23.03 -1.80 -4.02
N THR A 72 22.44 -2.81 -4.67
CA THR A 72 21.86 -3.99 -4.06
C THR A 72 22.97 -4.90 -3.52
N ASP A 73 23.39 -4.71 -2.28
CA ASP A 73 24.15 -5.74 -1.55
C ASP A 73 23.83 -5.79 -0.04
N GLU A 74 22.65 -5.29 0.34
CA GLU A 74 22.16 -5.28 1.73
C GLU A 74 21.34 -6.53 2.09
N PHE A 75 21.08 -7.43 1.13
CA PHE A 75 20.46 -8.74 1.39
C PHE A 75 21.45 -9.78 1.93
N ARG A 76 22.43 -9.36 2.74
CA ARG A 76 23.18 -10.30 3.58
C ARG A 76 22.28 -10.61 4.77
N THR A 77 21.52 -11.70 4.67
CA THR A 77 20.66 -12.20 5.75
C THR A 77 21.51 -12.37 7.00
N ASN A 78 21.41 -11.41 7.91
CA ASN A 78 22.09 -11.46 9.19
C ASN A 78 21.36 -12.53 10.00
N ASN A 79 21.88 -13.77 9.99
CA ASN A 79 21.28 -14.95 10.65
C ASN A 79 21.38 -14.89 12.18
N GLN A 80 21.64 -13.71 12.78
CA GLN A 80 21.73 -13.58 14.22
C GLN A 80 20.32 -13.68 14.83
N ALA A 81 20.17 -14.61 15.79
CA ALA A 81 18.97 -14.73 16.58
C ALA A 81 18.70 -13.39 17.30
N ARG A 82 17.49 -12.86 17.15
CA ARG A 82 17.02 -11.64 17.80
C ARG A 82 17.26 -11.75 19.31
N LYS A 83 18.20 -10.97 19.85
CA LYS A 83 18.44 -10.91 21.30
C LYS A 83 17.27 -10.20 21.97
N THR A 84 16.53 -10.89 22.82
CA THR A 84 15.53 -10.27 23.69
C THR A 84 16.26 -9.62 24.87
N LEU A 85 16.15 -8.30 25.03
CA LEU A 85 16.65 -7.60 26.22
C LEU A 85 15.74 -7.99 27.41
N ASN A 86 16.32 -8.43 28.52
CA ASN A 86 15.59 -8.61 29.78
C ASN A 86 15.30 -7.24 30.38
N LEU A 87 14.20 -6.60 29.96
CA LEU A 87 13.72 -5.37 30.58
C LEU A 87 13.05 -5.68 31.93
N PRO A 88 13.26 -4.85 32.97
CA PRO A 88 12.53 -4.99 34.22
C PRO A 88 11.01 -4.82 33.98
N PRO A 89 10.15 -5.54 34.73
CA PRO A 89 8.71 -5.65 34.49
C PRO A 89 7.91 -4.33 34.63
N GLN A 90 8.56 -3.21 34.90
CA GLN A 90 7.93 -1.90 35.14
C GLN A 90 7.67 -1.08 33.86
N ALA A 91 8.16 -1.53 32.69
CA ALA A 91 8.03 -0.77 31.44
C ALA A 91 6.68 -0.96 30.70
N PHE A 92 5.73 -1.72 31.27
CA PHE A 92 4.41 -1.98 30.67
C PHE A 92 3.29 -1.07 31.21
N ALA A 93 3.63 -0.07 32.02
CA ALA A 93 2.67 0.85 32.62
C ALA A 93 2.25 1.97 31.63
N GLU A 94 0.96 1.96 31.29
CA GLU A 94 0.13 3.06 30.74
C GLU A 94 0.59 3.85 29.48
N ARG A 95 1.04 3.19 28.40
CA ARG A 95 0.94 3.85 27.07
C ARG A 95 -0.39 3.46 26.40
N PRO A 96 -1.29 4.41 26.08
CA PRO A 96 -2.48 4.10 25.29
C PRO A 96 -2.03 3.51 23.94
N PRO A 97 -2.75 2.49 23.42
CA PRO A 97 -2.36 1.84 22.18
C PRO A 97 -2.38 2.88 21.06
N ASN A 98 -1.20 3.30 20.61
CA ASN A 98 -1.08 4.09 19.39
C ASN A 98 -1.51 3.15 18.25
N PRO A 99 -2.60 3.43 17.51
CA PRO A 99 -3.01 2.56 16.41
C PRO A 99 -1.86 2.51 15.41
N ALA A 100 -1.22 1.35 15.30
CA ALA A 100 -0.20 1.12 14.29
C ALA A 100 -0.83 1.43 12.94
N HIS A 101 -0.28 2.43 12.23
CA HIS A 101 -0.70 2.73 10.87
C HIS A 101 -0.41 1.49 10.02
N LEU A 102 -1.46 0.80 9.60
CA LEU A 102 -1.38 -0.27 8.61
C LEU A 102 -0.61 0.29 7.41
N ALA A 103 0.49 -0.37 7.05
CA ALA A 103 1.30 0.00 5.90
C ALA A 103 0.41 0.03 4.66
N ASN A 104 0.13 1.24 4.18
CA ASN A 104 -0.68 1.50 3.01
C ASN A 104 0.16 1.06 1.80
N PHE A 105 -0.06 -0.16 1.29
CA PHE A 105 0.44 -0.57 -0.02
C PHE A 105 -0.32 0.21 -1.10
N GLN A 106 0.06 1.47 -1.26
CA GLN A 106 -0.61 2.46 -2.07
C GLN A 106 -0.09 2.40 -3.53
N ASN A 107 -0.13 1.22 -4.14
CA ASN A 107 0.25 1.07 -5.55
C ASN A 107 -1.00 0.82 -6.40
N GLY A 108 -1.64 1.92 -6.82
CA GLY A 108 -2.59 1.96 -7.93
C GLY A 108 -3.93 2.67 -7.63
N PRO A 109 -4.54 3.36 -8.63
CA PRO A 109 -5.82 4.07 -8.49
C PRO A 109 -7.03 3.17 -8.15
N VAL A 110 -6.84 1.86 -8.08
CA VAL A 110 -7.87 0.85 -7.77
C VAL A 110 -8.02 0.56 -6.28
N ALA A 111 -7.10 0.95 -5.41
CA ALA A 111 -7.09 0.47 -4.02
C ALA A 111 -8.22 1.05 -3.14
N ALA A 112 -8.79 2.21 -3.46
CA ALA A 112 -9.69 2.91 -2.54
C ALA A 112 -11.11 2.31 -2.47
N ASN A 113 -11.61 1.67 -3.55
CA ASN A 113 -12.96 1.10 -3.62
C ASN A 113 -13.09 0.00 -4.69
N TYR A 114 -12.06 -0.82 -4.90
CA TYR A 114 -12.17 -1.91 -5.87
C TYR A 114 -13.24 -2.93 -5.43
N ARG A 115 -14.14 -3.27 -6.36
CA ARG A 115 -15.09 -4.38 -6.24
C ARG A 115 -15.06 -5.17 -7.54
N CYS A 116 -14.85 -6.49 -7.45
CA CYS A 116 -14.87 -7.32 -8.64
C CYS A 116 -16.27 -7.34 -9.27
N ILE A 117 -16.36 -7.09 -10.58
CA ILE A 117 -17.65 -7.04 -11.30
C ILE A 117 -18.39 -8.39 -11.31
N ASN A 118 -17.64 -9.50 -11.17
CA ASN A 118 -18.19 -10.85 -11.27
C ASN A 118 -18.67 -11.41 -9.92
N CYS A 119 -17.98 -11.10 -8.81
CA CYS A 119 -18.30 -11.69 -7.50
C CYS A 119 -18.45 -10.67 -6.36
N GLY A 120 -18.29 -9.38 -6.64
CA GLY A 120 -18.44 -8.30 -5.66
C GLY A 120 -17.36 -8.27 -4.57
N THR A 121 -16.34 -9.12 -4.65
CA THR A 121 -15.28 -9.15 -3.64
C THR A 121 -14.45 -7.87 -3.66
N THR A 122 -14.05 -7.41 -2.47
CA THR A 122 -13.17 -6.25 -2.27
C THR A 122 -11.69 -6.63 -2.27
N PHE A 123 -11.35 -7.92 -2.42
CA PHE A 123 -9.96 -8.36 -2.52
C PHE A 123 -9.35 -7.88 -3.83
N LEU A 124 -8.19 -7.23 -3.75
CA LEU A 124 -7.46 -6.75 -4.91
C LEU A 124 -7.17 -7.88 -5.91
N PRO A 125 -7.17 -7.60 -7.22
CA PRO A 125 -6.87 -8.60 -8.23
C PRO A 125 -5.42 -9.09 -8.08
N ARG A 126 -5.22 -10.39 -8.27
CA ARG A 126 -3.89 -10.99 -8.35
C ARG A 126 -3.34 -10.76 -9.75
N ILE A 127 -2.08 -10.36 -9.83
CA ILE A 127 -1.37 -10.20 -11.09
C ILE A 127 -0.78 -11.56 -11.47
N GLU A 128 -1.23 -12.12 -12.60
CA GLU A 128 -0.63 -13.31 -13.21
C GLU A 128 0.12 -12.92 -14.48
N ARG A 129 1.39 -13.31 -14.58
CA ARG A 129 2.23 -13.02 -15.74
C ARG A 129 2.19 -14.20 -16.71
N LYS A 130 1.67 -13.97 -17.92
CA LYS A 130 1.58 -14.98 -18.99
C LYS A 130 2.24 -14.46 -20.26
N ILE A 131 2.67 -15.36 -21.13
CA ILE A 131 3.14 -14.98 -22.47
C ILE A 131 1.95 -14.38 -23.21
N SER A 132 2.13 -13.17 -23.74
CA SER A 132 1.06 -12.45 -24.42
C SER A 132 0.65 -13.15 -25.72
N GLN A 133 -0.61 -12.98 -26.16
CA GLN A 133 -1.00 -13.47 -27.49
C GLN A 133 -0.23 -12.74 -28.61
N ALA A 134 0.04 -11.45 -28.43
CA ALA A 134 0.87 -10.67 -29.34
C ALA A 134 2.31 -11.21 -29.44
N GLY A 135 2.87 -11.71 -28.34
CA GLY A 135 4.17 -12.37 -28.29
C GLY A 135 4.24 -13.62 -29.16
N TRP A 136 3.18 -14.43 -29.18
CA TRP A 136 3.10 -15.61 -30.05
C TRP A 136 2.97 -15.24 -31.52
N ILE A 137 2.15 -14.24 -31.84
CA ILE A 137 1.98 -13.76 -33.23
C ILE A 137 3.29 -13.17 -33.75
N THR A 138 3.96 -12.34 -32.96
CA THR A 138 5.26 -11.76 -33.32
C THR A 138 6.35 -12.82 -33.43
N PHE A 139 6.36 -13.84 -32.56
CA PHE A 139 7.25 -14.99 -32.66
C PHE A 139 7.07 -15.74 -34.00
N ALA A 140 5.82 -16.03 -34.39
CA ALA A 140 5.54 -16.74 -35.64
C ALA A 140 5.95 -15.91 -36.88
N LEU A 141 5.64 -14.61 -36.89
CA LEU A 141 6.03 -13.73 -38.00
C LEU A 141 7.55 -13.57 -38.09
N LEU A 142 8.23 -13.34 -36.97
CA LEU A 142 9.69 -13.20 -36.97
C LEU A 142 10.39 -14.51 -37.32
N LEU A 143 9.86 -15.67 -36.93
CA LEU A 143 10.42 -16.96 -37.33
C LEU A 143 10.41 -17.16 -38.86
N VAL A 144 9.34 -16.71 -39.53
CA VAL A 144 9.18 -16.86 -40.99
C VAL A 144 9.98 -15.80 -41.77
N PHE A 145 9.95 -14.54 -41.35
CA PHE A 145 10.55 -13.43 -42.11
C PHE A 145 11.96 -13.06 -41.67
N PHE A 146 12.30 -13.22 -40.38
CA PHE A 146 13.54 -12.73 -39.79
C PHE A 146 14.05 -13.71 -38.71
N PHE A 147 14.58 -14.85 -39.17
CA PHE A 147 15.11 -15.94 -38.35
C PHE A 147 16.02 -15.52 -37.18
N PRO A 148 16.88 -14.48 -37.24
CA PRO A 148 17.68 -14.07 -36.07
C PRO A 148 16.90 -13.31 -34.99
N LEU A 149 15.73 -12.73 -35.28
CA LEU A 149 14.99 -11.85 -34.35
C LEU A 149 13.86 -12.56 -33.60
N PHE A 150 13.64 -13.85 -33.84
CA PHE A 150 12.48 -14.60 -33.33
C PHE A 150 12.38 -14.65 -31.80
N TRP A 151 13.51 -14.52 -31.06
CA TRP A 151 13.51 -14.53 -29.59
C TRP A 151 12.79 -13.32 -28.96
N ILE A 152 12.59 -12.23 -29.72
CA ILE A 152 12.01 -10.98 -29.19
C ILE A 152 10.53 -11.19 -28.85
N GLY A 153 9.82 -12.01 -29.61
CA GLY A 153 8.40 -12.32 -29.35
C GLY A 153 8.18 -13.03 -28.00
N LEU A 154 9.15 -13.83 -27.54
CA LEU A 154 9.07 -14.53 -26.24
C LEU A 154 9.32 -13.60 -25.04
N LEU A 155 9.91 -12.43 -25.25
CA LEU A 155 10.14 -11.44 -24.20
C LEU A 155 8.89 -10.62 -23.89
N VAL A 156 7.90 -10.62 -24.79
CA VAL A 156 6.64 -9.90 -24.60
C VAL A 156 5.73 -10.67 -23.64
N LYS A 157 5.84 -10.33 -22.36
CA LYS A 157 4.98 -10.82 -21.28
C LYS A 157 3.87 -9.81 -21.02
N GLU A 158 2.67 -10.32 -20.82
CA GLU A 158 1.51 -9.51 -20.49
C GLU A 158 1.03 -9.87 -19.08
N ASP A 159 0.77 -8.83 -18.30
CA ASP A 159 0.29 -8.96 -16.94
C ASP A 159 -1.25 -8.95 -16.98
N GLN A 160 -1.86 -10.04 -16.50
CA GLN A 160 -3.30 -10.24 -16.50
C GLN A 160 -3.82 -10.11 -15.07
N TYR A 161 -4.83 -9.26 -14.87
CA TYR A 161 -5.47 -9.05 -13.58
C TYR A 161 -6.60 -10.06 -13.38
N VAL A 162 -6.41 -10.99 -12.43
CA VAL A 162 -7.35 -12.08 -12.15
C VAL A 162 -7.88 -11.95 -10.73
N CYS A 163 -9.20 -12.06 -10.55
CA CYS A 163 -9.79 -12.07 -9.22
C CYS A 163 -9.40 -13.35 -8.45
N PRO A 164 -8.94 -13.26 -7.18
CA PRO A 164 -8.55 -14.45 -6.41
C PRO A 164 -9.74 -15.35 -6.04
N MET A 165 -10.96 -14.80 -5.96
CA MET A 165 -12.14 -15.54 -5.55
C MET A 165 -12.81 -16.26 -6.72
N CYS A 166 -13.11 -15.54 -7.81
CA CYS A 166 -13.87 -16.10 -8.95
C CYS A 166 -13.00 -16.51 -10.14
N ARG A 167 -11.67 -16.25 -10.08
CA ARG A 167 -10.69 -16.55 -11.15
C ARG A 167 -11.00 -15.97 -12.52
N ARG A 168 -11.97 -15.06 -12.62
CA ARG A 168 -12.24 -14.30 -13.85
C ARG A 168 -11.29 -13.12 -13.98
N ARG A 169 -11.00 -12.77 -15.22
CA ARG A 169 -10.23 -11.57 -15.58
C ARG A 169 -11.06 -10.33 -15.27
N VAL A 170 -10.39 -9.31 -14.76
CA VAL A 170 -11.01 -8.06 -14.30
C VAL A 170 -10.55 -6.84 -15.12
N ALA A 171 -9.67 -7.07 -16.10
CA ALA A 171 -9.19 -6.11 -17.09
C ALA A 171 -9.20 -6.78 -18.47
#